data_AF-A0A7C4M947-F1
#
_entry.id   AF-A0A7C4M947-F1
#
_cell.length_a   1.000
_cell.length_b   1.000
_cell.length_c   1.000
_cell.angle_alpha   90.00
_cell.angle_beta   90.00
_cell.angle_gamma   90.00
#
_symmetry.space_group_name_H-M   'P 1'
#
loop_
_entity.id
_entity.type
_entity.pdbx_description
1 polymer ?
#
loop_
_entity_poly.entity_id
_entity_poly.type
_entity_poly.pdbx_seq_one_letter_code
_entity_poly.pdbx_strand_id
1 'polypeptide(L)' 'SGLKIRHGALYPLLRKLEEKGLITSQKQKQGKRTRKIYTTTEKGKTYIQTFNEIFNKTFAGR' A
#
# COMPACT_ATOMS: atom_id res chain seq x y z
N SER A 1 -0.02 18.81 0.37
CA SER A 1 1.38 18.52 0.73
C SER A 1 1.61 17.03 0.64
N GLY A 2 2.50 16.56 -0.23
CA GLY A 2 2.79 15.12 -0.36
C GLY A 2 3.71 14.62 0.75
N LEU A 3 3.51 13.38 1.20
CA LEU A 3 4.43 12.69 2.11
C LEU A 3 5.77 12.43 1.39
N LYS A 4 6.87 12.98 1.91
CA LYS A 4 8.21 12.68 1.42
C LYS A 4 8.67 11.34 2.00
N ILE A 5 8.47 10.26 1.26
CA ILE A 5 8.98 8.92 1.62
C ILE A 5 10.36 8.74 1.01
N ARG A 6 11.38 8.45 1.84
CA ARG A 6 12.72 8.10 1.37
C ARG A 6 12.69 6.72 0.70
N HIS A 7 13.43 6.56 -0.40
CA HIS A 7 13.51 5.28 -1.12
C HIS A 7 13.88 4.09 -0.23
N GLY A 8 14.80 4.29 0.73
CA GLY A 8 15.22 3.25 1.68
C GLY A 8 14.09 2.75 2.61
N ALA A 9 13.05 3.56 2.84
CA ALA A 9 11.88 3.17 3.62
C ALA A 9 10.74 2.62 2.76
N LEU A 10 10.64 3.04 1.50
CA LEU A 10 9.56 2.65 0.59
C LEU A 10 9.58 1.14 0.29
N TYR A 11 10.74 0.58 -0.06
CA TYR A 11 10.81 -0.84 -0.44
C TYR A 11 10.51 -1.79 0.73
N PRO A 12 11.05 -1.58 1.95
CA PRO A 12 10.64 -2.36 3.11
C PRO A 12 9.15 -2.24 3.42
N LEU A 13 8.55 -1.06 3.24
CA LEU A 13 7.11 -0.88 3.43
C LEU A 13 6.30 -1.71 2.43
N LEU A 14 6.61 -1.60 1.12
CA LEU A 14 5.94 -2.37 0.08
C LEU A 14 6.06 -3.88 0.32
N ARG A 15 7.25 -4.35 0.71
CA ARG A 15 7.47 -5.75 1.07
C ARG A 15 6.59 -6.19 2.24
N LYS A 16 6.52 -5.42 3.33
CA LYS A 16 5.67 -5.74 4.49
C LYS A 16 4.18 -5.77 4.12
N LEU A 17 3.72 -4.86 3.26
CA LEU A 17 2.33 -4.85 2.78
C LEU A 17 2.00 -6.07 1.93
N GLU A 18 2.96 -6.51 1.11
CA GLU A 18 2.85 -7.72 0.28
C GLU A 18 2.87 -9.00 1.15
N GLU A 19 3.76 -9.10 2.14
CA GLU A 19 3.81 -10.20 3.11
C GLU A 19 2.52 -10.32 3.93
N LYS A 20 1.85 -9.19 4.22
CA LYS A 20 0.52 -9.16 4.87
C LYS A 20 -0.63 -9.49 3.92
N GLY A 21 -0.37 -9.61 2.61
CA GLY A 21 -1.37 -9.84 1.58
C GLY A 21 -2.30 -8.65 1.30
N LEU A 22 -1.90 -7.44 1.70
CA LEU A 22 -2.69 -6.21 1.47
C LEU A 22 -2.48 -5.63 0.07
N ILE A 23 -1.30 -5.89 -0.51
CA ILE A 23 -0.99 -5.60 -1.90
C ILE A 23 -0.40 -6.85 -2.55
N THR A 24 -0.48 -6.92 -3.86
CA THR A 24 0.21 -7.90 -4.69
C THR A 24 1.09 -7.17 -5.70
N SER A 25 1.96 -7.90 -6.39
CA SER A 25 2.78 -7.32 -7.43
C SER A 25 2.91 -8.21 -8.66
N GLN A 26 3.20 -7.55 -9.78
CA GLN A 26 3.49 -8.20 -11.05
C GLN A 26 4.70 -7.55 -11.70
N LYS A 27 5.55 -8.37 -12.33
CA LYS A 27 6.67 -7.88 -13.15
C LYS A 27 6.13 -7.57 -14.54
N GLN A 28 6.27 -6.31 -14.95
CA GLN A 28 5.93 -5.87 -16.28
C GLN A 28 7.19 -5.45 -17.03
N LYS A 29 7.39 -6.00 -18.22
CA LYS A 29 8.47 -5.59 -19.11
C LYS A 29 7.99 -4.40 -19.93
N GLN A 30 8.72 -3.30 -19.86
CA GLN A 30 8.48 -2.11 -20.68
C GLN A 30 9.79 -1.77 -21.40
N GLY A 31 9.91 -2.20 -22.65
CA GLY A 31 11.14 -2.11 -23.43
C GLY A 31 12.29 -2.90 -22.77
N LYS A 32 13.39 -2.20 -22.47
CA LYS A 32 14.59 -2.78 -21.81
C LYS A 32 14.48 -2.83 -20.27
N ARG A 33 13.45 -2.23 -19.67
CA ARG A 33 13.30 -2.16 -18.21
C ARG A 33 12.19 -3.08 -17.72
N THR A 34 12.47 -3.81 -16.65
CA THR A 34 11.46 -4.55 -15.90
C THR A 34 11.03 -3.72 -14.70
N ARG A 35 9.74 -3.47 -14.56
CA ARG A 35 9.14 -2.76 -13.43
C ARG A 35 8.31 -3.72 -12.60
N LYS A 36 8.33 -3.55 -11.29
CA LYS A 36 7.41 -4.24 -10.37
C LYS A 36 6.23 -3.30 -10.13
N ILE A 37 5.05 -3.66 -10.62
CA ILE A 37 3.81 -2.92 -10.44
C ILE A 37 3.09 -3.53 -9.24
N TYR A 38 2.63 -2.68 -8.32
CA TYR A 38 1.89 -3.12 -7.13
C TYR A 38 0.43 -2.72 -7.24
N THR A 39 -0.45 -3.61 -6.81
CA THR A 39 -1.90 -3.41 -6.83
C THR A 39 -2.48 -3.80 -5.48
N THR A 40 -3.45 -3.04 -4.97
CA THR A 40 -4.16 -3.37 -3.73
C THR A 40 -5.02 -4.61 -3.93
N THR A 41 -4.99 -5.55 -2.97
CA THR A 41 -5.84 -6.75 -2.98
C THR A 41 -7.22 -6.43 -2.41
N GLU A 42 -8.19 -7.34 -2.55
CA GLU A 42 -9.48 -7.21 -1.85
C GLU A 42 -9.30 -7.12 -0.33
N LYS A 43 -8.42 -7.95 0.24
CA LYS A 43 -8.02 -7.85 1.66
C LYS A 43 -7.49 -6.46 2.01
N GLY A 44 -6.67 -5.87 1.14
CA GLY A 44 -6.15 -4.51 1.29
C GLY A 44 -7.25 -3.45 1.28
N LYS A 45 -8.23 -3.57 0.39
CA LYS A 45 -9.38 -2.65 0.32
C LYS A 45 -10.23 -2.73 1.60
N THR A 46 -10.58 -3.94 2.05
CA THR A 46 -11.31 -4.14 3.31
C THR A 46 -10.54 -3.57 4.50
N TYR A 47 -9.22 -3.80 4.57
CA TYR A 47 -8.38 -3.23 5.62
C TYR A 47 -8.46 -1.70 5.66
N ILE A 48 -8.38 -1.03 4.51
CA ILE A 48 -8.48 0.43 4.42
C ILE A 48 -9.86 0.90 4.88
N GLN A 49 -10.94 0.22 4.48
CA GLN A 49 -12.29 0.55 4.90
C GLN A 49 -12.45 0.45 6.42
N THR A 50 -12.07 -0.68 7.03
CA THR A 50 -12.12 -0.88 8.48
C THR A 50 -11.27 0.15 9.21
N PHE A 51 -10.06 0.43 8.70
CA PHE A 51 -9.19 1.45 9.28
C PHE A 51 -9.86 2.83 9.29
N ASN A 52 -10.47 3.24 8.17
CA ASN A 52 -11.15 4.53 8.07
C ASN A 52 -12.37 4.62 9.00
N GLU A 53 -13.15 3.53 9.12
CA GLU A 53 -14.27 3.47 10.05
C GLU A 53 -13.80 3.65 11.50
N ILE A 54 -12.75 2.94 11.92
CA ILE A 54 -12.17 3.06 13.26
C ILE A 54 -11.59 4.46 13.47
N PHE A 55 -10.84 4.97 12.50
CA PHE A 55 -10.20 6.27 12.57
C PHE A 55 -11.24 7.38 12.75
N ASN A 56 -12.30 7.39 11.92
CA ASN A 56 -13.36 8.38 12.00
C ASN A 56 -14.11 8.29 13.33
N LYS A 57 -14.44 7.09 13.81
CA LYS A 57 -15.08 6.92 15.13
C LYS A 57 -14.20 7.43 16.28
N THR A 58 -12.88 7.26 16.17
CA THR A 58 -11.93 7.59 17.25
C THR A 58 -11.55 9.08 17.24
N PHE A 59 -11.50 9.70 16.06
CA PHE A 59 -10.93 11.04 15.89
C PHE A 59 -11.86 12.09 15.28
N ALA A 60 -12.89 11.70 14.50
CA ALA A 60 -13.77 12.67 13.82
C ALA A 60 -14.98 13.12 14.67
N GLY A 61 -15.17 12.52 15.86
CA GLY A 61 -16.18 12.95 16.85
C GLY A 61 -15.62 13.84 17.98
N ARG A 62 -14.40 14.35 17.84
CA ARG A 62 -13.79 15.37 18.71
C ARG A 62 -13.61 16.67 17.94
#